data_AF-A0A957B790-F1
#
_entry.id   AF-A0A957B790-F1
#
_cell.length_a   1.000
_cell.length_b   1.000
_cell.length_c   1.000
_cell.angle_alpha   90.00
_cell.angle_beta   90.00
_cell.angle_gamma   90.00
#
_symmetry.space_group_name_H-M   'P 1'
#
loop_
_entity.id
_entity.type
_entity.pdbx_description
1 polymer ?
#
loop_
_entity_poly.entity_id
_entity_poly.type
_entity_poly.pdbx_seq_one_letter_code
_entity_poly.pdbx_strand_id
1 'polypeptide(L)'
;MSLTDLAQANQGYSYAFLDAFAKRELRRRILKGIAIPGYQVPYASRELPIARGWGTGGLQVTLSLVGPDDTVKVIDQGADDSVNAANLRRFITRMSGAETTTDANAATIIQSRHRIPEEILGEHQALVLQVPNPEPLRRVEPDMAKARILHADADYGQMWLVLYEQLVRFGRYIQGAAYPVMV
;
A
#
# COMPACT_ATOMS: atom_id res chain seq x y z
N MET A 1 10.82 -21.28 34.78
CA MET A 1 10.00 -21.13 33.56
C MET A 1 8.62 -21.69 33.88
N SER A 2 7.68 -20.80 34.18
CA SER A 2 6.32 -21.14 34.59
C SER A 2 5.44 -21.43 33.37
N LEU A 3 4.33 -22.15 33.54
CA LEU A 3 3.34 -22.36 32.46
C LEU A 3 2.80 -21.02 31.92
N THR A 4 2.75 -19.99 32.75
CA THR A 4 2.43 -18.61 32.37
C THR A 4 3.47 -17.96 31.46
N ASP A 5 4.75 -18.36 31.55
CA ASP A 5 5.81 -17.88 30.63
C ASP A 5 5.77 -18.61 29.27
N LEU A 6 5.16 -19.80 29.22
CA LEU A 6 5.02 -20.63 28.02
C LEU A 6 3.65 -20.48 27.34
N ALA A 7 2.64 -20.04 28.09
CA ALA A 7 1.32 -19.75 27.57
C ALA A 7 1.35 -18.41 26.84
N GLN A 8 1.41 -18.45 25.50
CA GLN A 8 0.98 -17.30 24.71
C GLN A 8 -0.45 -16.97 25.15
N ALA A 9 -0.67 -15.73 25.59
CA ALA A 9 -2.01 -15.21 25.84
C ALA A 9 -2.87 -15.60 24.63
N ASN A 10 -4.01 -16.24 24.87
CA ASN A 10 -4.88 -16.77 23.83
C ASN A 10 -5.45 -15.60 23.02
N GLN A 11 -4.67 -15.10 22.06
CA GLN A 11 -5.08 -14.07 21.15
C GLN A 11 -6.03 -14.76 20.16
N GLY A 12 -7.29 -14.36 20.13
CA GLY A 12 -8.28 -14.91 19.19
C GLY A 12 -7.99 -14.63 17.70
N TYR A 13 -6.78 -14.18 17.37
CA TYR A 13 -6.34 -13.79 16.05
C TYR A 13 -4.90 -14.27 15.79
N SER A 14 -4.59 -14.51 14.52
CA SER A 14 -3.20 -14.74 14.09
C SER A 14 -2.34 -13.49 14.32
N TYR A 15 -1.03 -13.67 14.51
CA TYR A 15 -0.07 -12.56 14.55
C TYR A 15 -0.29 -11.63 13.35
N ALA A 16 -0.32 -10.31 13.57
CA ALA A 16 -0.66 -9.30 12.57
C ALA A 16 -2.00 -9.59 11.83
N PHE A 17 -3.00 -10.15 12.52
CA PHE A 17 -4.37 -10.42 12.06
C PHE A 17 -4.53 -11.49 10.96
N LEU A 18 -3.73 -11.43 9.89
CA LEU A 18 -3.83 -12.32 8.74
C LEU A 18 -3.31 -13.73 9.05
N ASP A 19 -4.04 -14.75 8.60
CA ASP A 19 -3.57 -16.13 8.68
C ASP A 19 -2.33 -16.38 7.80
N ALA A 20 -1.64 -17.49 8.06
CA ALA A 20 -0.40 -17.83 7.35
C ALA A 20 -0.60 -18.07 5.84
N PHE A 21 -1.76 -18.56 5.41
CA PHE A 21 -2.06 -18.81 4.00
C PHE A 21 -2.25 -17.49 3.24
N ALA A 22 -2.99 -16.54 3.83
CA ALA A 22 -3.20 -15.21 3.30
C ALA A 22 -1.87 -14.45 3.19
N LYS A 23 -1.06 -14.45 4.25
CA LYS A 23 0.29 -13.84 4.22
C LYS A 23 1.17 -14.46 3.14
N ARG A 24 1.20 -15.78 3.04
CA ARG A 24 2.01 -16.50 2.04
C ARG A 24 1.56 -16.20 0.62
N GLU A 25 0.26 -16.10 0.37
CA GLU A 25 -0.27 -15.70 -0.93
C GLU A 25 0.14 -14.27 -1.27
N LEU A 26 -0.11 -13.31 -0.38
CA LEU A 26 0.21 -11.91 -0.59
C LEU A 26 1.71 -11.69 -0.79
N ARG A 27 2.57 -12.33 0.02
CA ARG A 27 4.04 -12.26 -0.14
C ARG A 27 4.50 -12.74 -1.52
N ARG A 28 3.90 -13.80 -2.07
CA ARG A 28 4.19 -14.23 -3.46
C ARG A 28 3.77 -13.19 -4.50
N ARG A 29 2.66 -12.49 -4.28
CA ARG A 29 2.20 -11.42 -5.16
C ARG A 29 3.10 -10.19 -5.08
N ILE A 30 3.56 -9.83 -3.88
CA ILE A 30 4.56 -8.78 -3.67
C ILE A 30 5.84 -9.13 -4.44
N LEU A 31 6.36 -10.36 -4.30
CA LEU A 31 7.54 -10.80 -5.06
C LEU A 31 7.33 -10.73 -6.59
N LYS A 32 6.12 -11.04 -7.07
CA LYS A 32 5.77 -10.86 -8.50
C LYS A 32 5.75 -9.40 -8.92
N GLY A 33 5.26 -8.49 -8.06
CA GLY A 33 5.27 -7.05 -8.33
C GLY A 33 6.68 -6.47 -8.37
N ILE A 34 7.57 -6.96 -7.51
CA ILE A 34 9.00 -6.60 -7.53
C ILE A 34 9.66 -7.10 -8.84
N ALA A 35 9.35 -8.33 -9.25
CA ALA A 35 9.93 -8.92 -10.47
C ALA A 35 9.36 -8.34 -11.78
N ILE A 36 8.22 -7.65 -11.73
CA ILE A 36 7.58 -7.02 -12.89
C ILE A 36 7.15 -5.60 -12.48
N PRO A 37 8.09 -4.65 -12.41
CA PRO A 37 7.80 -3.28 -11.97
C PRO A 37 6.66 -2.64 -12.77
N GLY A 38 5.77 -1.93 -12.08
CA GLY A 38 4.60 -1.27 -12.70
C GLY A 38 3.43 -2.20 -13.04
N TYR A 39 3.60 -3.52 -13.05
CA TYR A 39 2.49 -4.46 -13.32
C TYR A 39 1.55 -4.62 -12.12
N GLN A 40 0.25 -4.46 -12.39
CA GLN A 40 -0.82 -4.61 -11.40
C GLN A 40 -1.11 -6.10 -11.10
N VAL A 41 -0.38 -6.69 -10.14
CA VAL A 41 -0.54 -8.10 -9.76
C VAL A 41 -1.88 -8.33 -9.01
N PRO A 42 -2.80 -9.16 -9.55
CA PRO A 42 -4.02 -9.51 -8.83
C PRO A 42 -3.72 -10.39 -7.61
N TYR A 43 -4.41 -10.15 -6.50
CA TYR A 43 -4.34 -10.96 -5.29
C TYR A 43 -5.73 -11.13 -4.65
N ALA A 44 -5.87 -12.14 -3.81
CA ALA A 44 -7.13 -12.44 -3.14
C ALA A 44 -7.24 -11.64 -1.83
N SER A 45 -7.75 -10.40 -1.93
CA SER A 45 -7.98 -9.53 -0.77
C SER A 45 -8.85 -10.23 0.28
N ARG A 46 -8.45 -10.10 1.54
CA ARG A 46 -9.23 -10.55 2.70
C ARG A 46 -10.06 -9.41 3.26
N GLU A 47 -11.13 -9.79 3.94
CA GLU A 47 -11.89 -8.85 4.73
C GLU A 47 -11.09 -8.46 5.96
N LEU A 48 -11.13 -7.17 6.27
CA LEU A 48 -10.50 -6.59 7.44
C LEU A 48 -11.58 -5.85 8.23
N PRO A 49 -11.37 -5.58 9.54
CA PRO A 49 -12.30 -4.83 10.38
C PRO A 49 -12.26 -3.31 10.06
N ILE A 50 -12.16 -2.97 8.78
CA ILE A 50 -12.08 -1.62 8.22
C ILE A 50 -12.80 -1.63 6.87
N ALA A 51 -13.58 -0.60 6.60
CA ALA A 51 -14.35 -0.50 5.36
C ALA A 51 -13.43 -0.45 4.12
N ARG A 52 -13.88 -1.03 3.00
CA ARG A 52 -13.18 -0.88 1.71
C ARG A 52 -13.10 0.60 1.34
N GLY A 53 -11.98 1.00 0.74
CA GLY A 53 -11.67 2.41 0.44
C GLY A 53 -10.92 3.15 1.56
N TRP A 54 -10.81 2.57 2.75
CA TRP A 54 -10.06 3.13 3.89
C TRP A 54 -8.66 2.48 4.05
N GLY A 55 -8.03 2.12 2.93
CA GLY A 55 -6.64 1.65 2.94
C GLY A 55 -6.45 0.16 3.24
N THR A 56 -7.48 -0.67 3.10
CA THR A 56 -7.41 -2.12 3.38
C THR A 56 -6.33 -2.86 2.60
N GLY A 57 -6.02 -2.43 1.38
CA GLY A 57 -4.93 -3.01 0.59
C GLY A 57 -3.55 -2.74 1.19
N GLY A 58 -3.25 -1.47 1.52
CA GLY A 58 -2.01 -1.10 2.19
C GLY A 58 -1.87 -1.76 3.56
N LEU A 59 -2.97 -1.83 4.32
CA LEU A 59 -2.97 -2.50 5.61
C LEU A 59 -2.66 -4.01 5.48
N GLN A 60 -3.23 -4.72 4.50
CA GLN A 60 -2.90 -6.13 4.27
C GLN A 60 -1.41 -6.33 3.93
N VAL A 61 -0.84 -5.46 3.10
CA VAL A 61 0.60 -5.49 2.78
C VAL A 61 1.41 -5.30 4.06
N THR A 62 1.16 -4.25 4.83
CA THR A 62 1.86 -3.97 6.09
C THR A 62 1.76 -5.13 7.08
N LEU A 63 0.56 -5.68 7.30
CA LEU A 63 0.36 -6.83 8.18
C LEU A 63 1.02 -8.12 7.70
N SER A 64 1.29 -8.22 6.38
CA SER A 64 2.04 -9.35 5.81
C SER A 64 3.55 -9.16 5.88
N LEU A 65 4.04 -7.94 6.01
CA LEU A 65 5.46 -7.62 6.07
C LEU A 65 5.97 -7.51 7.52
N VAL A 66 5.19 -6.87 8.39
CA VAL A 66 5.57 -6.54 9.77
C VAL A 66 6.04 -7.77 10.55
N GLY A 67 7.22 -7.64 11.15
CA GLY A 67 7.84 -8.55 12.10
C GLY A 67 7.99 -7.91 13.49
N PRO A 68 8.46 -8.68 14.48
CA PRO A 68 8.58 -8.22 15.87
C PRO A 68 9.55 -7.05 16.08
N ASP A 69 10.59 -6.94 15.24
CA ASP A 69 11.64 -5.92 15.35
C ASP A 69 11.37 -4.69 14.48
N ASP A 70 10.25 -4.69 13.75
CA ASP A 70 9.89 -3.55 12.90
C ASP A 70 9.36 -2.38 13.73
N THR A 71 9.81 -1.18 13.38
CA THR A 71 9.20 0.07 13.82
C THR A 71 8.31 0.62 12.69
N VAL A 72 7.02 0.84 12.98
CA VAL A 72 6.02 1.22 11.96
C VAL A 72 5.62 2.70 12.08
N LYS A 73 5.68 3.42 10.97
CA LYS A 73 5.08 4.75 10.81
C LYS A 73 3.85 4.65 9.91
N VAL A 74 2.78 5.35 10.27
CA VAL A 74 1.57 5.45 9.44
C VAL A 74 1.16 6.90 9.30
N ILE A 75 0.98 7.36 8.07
CA ILE A 75 0.56 8.73 7.75
C ILE A 75 -0.62 8.74 6.77
N ASP A 76 -1.50 9.73 6.92
CA ASP A 76 -2.57 10.06 5.97
C ASP A 76 -2.53 11.57 5.72
N GLN A 77 -2.49 11.99 4.46
CA GLN A 77 -2.23 13.38 4.05
C GLN A 77 -0.90 13.94 4.60
N GLY A 78 0.05 13.08 4.99
CA GLY A 78 1.31 13.47 5.61
C GLY A 78 1.25 13.63 7.13
N ALA A 79 0.10 13.38 7.76
CA ALA A 79 -0.11 13.52 9.19
C ALA A 79 -0.27 12.17 9.88
N ASP A 80 0.49 11.97 10.96
CA ASP A 80 0.46 10.79 11.82
C ASP A 80 -0.79 10.73 12.73
N ASP A 81 -1.38 11.86 13.05
CA ASP A 81 -2.49 12.02 14.01
C ASP A 81 -3.87 12.07 13.36
N SER A 82 -3.93 12.07 12.03
CA SER A 82 -5.18 11.92 11.29
C SER A 82 -5.96 10.68 11.76
N VAL A 83 -7.29 10.75 11.74
CA VAL A 83 -8.16 9.68 12.26
C VAL A 83 -7.83 8.32 11.65
N ASN A 84 -7.61 8.29 10.33
CA ASN A 84 -7.29 7.06 9.62
C ASN A 84 -5.88 6.54 9.98
N ALA A 85 -4.85 7.40 9.98
CA ALA A 85 -3.49 6.98 10.33
C ALA A 85 -3.40 6.48 11.78
N ALA A 86 -4.01 7.21 12.72
CA ALA A 86 -4.05 6.83 14.13
C ALA A 86 -4.76 5.48 14.33
N ASN A 87 -5.89 5.24 13.66
CA ASN A 87 -6.63 3.98 13.74
C ASN A 87 -5.83 2.81 13.15
N LEU A 88 -5.22 2.99 11.98
CA LEU A 88 -4.42 1.95 11.32
C LEU A 88 -3.17 1.62 12.12
N ARG A 89 -2.47 2.63 12.65
CA ARG A 89 -1.31 2.44 13.53
C ARG A 89 -1.68 1.66 14.79
N ARG A 90 -2.75 2.07 15.49
CA ARG A 90 -3.26 1.34 16.68
C ARG A 90 -3.63 -0.10 16.34
N PHE A 91 -4.24 -0.33 15.17
CA PHE A 91 -4.57 -1.69 14.73
C PHE A 91 -3.31 -2.53 14.50
N ILE A 92 -2.32 -2.00 13.78
CA ILE A 92 -1.04 -2.69 13.54
C ILE A 92 -0.36 -3.02 14.86
N THR A 93 -0.20 -2.06 15.77
CA THR A 93 0.40 -2.28 17.10
C THR A 93 -0.37 -3.33 17.90
N ARG A 94 -1.70 -3.23 17.93
CA ARG A 94 -2.54 -4.20 18.67
C ARG A 94 -2.39 -5.63 18.14
N MET A 95 -2.25 -5.79 16.83
CA MET A 95 -2.23 -7.12 16.20
C MET A 95 -0.83 -7.72 16.06
N SER A 96 0.22 -6.90 16.04
CA SER A 96 1.62 -7.35 15.81
C SER A 96 2.56 -7.07 16.98
N GLY A 97 2.20 -6.19 17.91
CA GLY A 97 3.09 -5.73 18.97
C GLY A 97 4.23 -4.83 18.47
N ALA A 98 4.27 -4.49 17.18
CA ALA A 98 5.34 -3.67 16.62
C ALA A 98 5.37 -2.26 17.24
N GLU A 99 6.58 -1.78 17.49
CA GLU A 99 6.84 -0.40 17.92
C GLU A 99 6.39 0.58 16.84
N THR A 100 6.09 1.81 17.26
CA THR A 100 5.65 2.84 16.32
C THR A 100 6.38 4.14 16.51
N THR A 101 6.56 4.87 15.42
CA THR A 101 7.26 6.15 15.41
C THR A 101 6.51 7.18 14.56
N THR A 102 6.77 8.45 14.85
CA THR A 102 6.41 9.58 13.99
C THR A 102 7.60 10.09 13.19
N ASP A 103 8.81 9.60 13.43
CA ASP A 103 10.00 9.93 12.65
C ASP A 103 10.12 8.99 11.44
N ALA A 104 10.11 9.55 10.23
CA ALA A 104 10.25 8.78 9.01
C ALA A 104 11.58 8.02 8.95
N ASN A 105 12.69 8.56 9.46
CA ASN A 105 14.01 7.94 9.40
C ASN A 105 14.17 6.78 10.40
N ALA A 106 13.39 6.78 11.48
CA ALA A 106 13.38 5.72 12.48
C ALA A 106 12.47 4.54 12.10
N ALA A 107 11.63 4.69 11.06
CA ALA A 107 10.71 3.64 10.63
C ALA A 107 11.41 2.58 9.78
N THR A 108 10.96 1.33 9.89
CA THR A 108 11.30 0.22 8.98
C THR A 108 10.22 0.02 7.92
N ILE A 109 8.96 0.25 8.31
CA ILE A 109 7.80 0.23 7.42
C ILE A 109 7.04 1.54 7.56
N ILE A 110 6.82 2.22 6.44
CA ILE A 110 6.03 3.44 6.36
C ILE A 110 4.79 3.14 5.55
N GLN A 111 3.62 3.11 6.18
CA GLN A 111 2.34 3.03 5.46
C GLN A 111 1.81 4.43 5.23
N SER A 112 1.60 4.81 3.97
CA SER A 112 1.18 6.17 3.62
C SER A 112 -0.03 6.21 2.70
N ARG A 113 -0.88 7.22 2.94
CA ARG A 113 -1.94 7.63 2.02
C ARG A 113 -1.66 9.03 1.49
N HIS A 114 -1.60 9.14 0.16
CA HIS A 114 -1.47 10.37 -0.63
C HIS A 114 -0.16 11.18 -0.50
N ARG A 115 0.78 10.79 0.37
CA ARG A 115 2.07 11.48 0.51
C ARG A 115 3.24 10.50 0.47
N ILE A 116 4.38 10.99 0.02
CA ILE A 116 5.69 10.40 0.31
C ILE A 116 6.31 11.30 1.38
N PRO A 117 6.99 10.77 2.41
CA PRO A 117 7.75 11.58 3.36
C PRO A 117 8.73 12.52 2.65
N GLU A 118 9.02 13.67 3.27
CA GLU A 118 10.00 14.62 2.71
C GLU A 118 11.43 14.20 3.04
N GLU A 119 11.58 13.45 4.14
CA GLU A 119 12.82 12.80 4.52
C GLU A 119 13.25 11.77 3.46
N ILE A 120 14.56 11.70 3.21
CA ILE A 120 15.15 10.75 2.25
C ILE A 120 15.06 9.35 2.85
N LEU A 121 14.38 8.45 2.14
CA LEU A 121 14.22 7.07 2.59
C LEU A 121 15.51 6.26 2.40
N GLY A 122 15.81 5.41 3.39
CA GLY A 122 16.95 4.50 3.40
C GLY A 122 16.65 3.12 2.79
N GLU A 123 17.69 2.36 2.48
CA GLU A 123 17.61 1.05 1.79
C GLU A 123 16.84 -0.02 2.57
N HIS A 124 16.79 0.09 3.90
CA HIS A 124 16.11 -0.87 4.77
C HIS A 124 14.62 -0.57 4.99
N GLN A 125 14.11 0.51 4.40
CA GLN A 125 12.74 0.97 4.62
C GLN A 125 11.79 0.47 3.51
N ALA A 126 10.60 0.06 3.91
CA ALA A 126 9.51 -0.26 2.99
C ALA A 126 8.43 0.83 3.02
N LEU A 127 8.19 1.51 1.89
CA LEU A 127 7.08 2.45 1.72
C LEU A 127 5.86 1.74 1.11
N VAL A 128 4.80 1.59 1.91
CA VAL A 128 3.54 0.97 1.51
C VAL A 128 2.50 2.05 1.19
N LEU A 129 2.23 2.26 -0.10
CA LEU A 129 1.27 3.25 -0.56
C LEU A 129 -0.15 2.69 -0.64
N GLN A 130 -1.10 3.38 -0.02
CA GLN A 130 -2.53 3.06 -0.15
C GLN A 130 -3.06 3.54 -1.50
N VAL A 131 -3.47 2.60 -2.36
CA VAL A 131 -3.92 2.88 -3.73
C VAL A 131 -5.43 2.66 -3.85
N PRO A 132 -6.24 3.72 -4.06
CA PRO A 132 -7.69 3.58 -4.22
C PRO A 132 -8.08 3.02 -5.60
N ASN A 133 -7.38 3.42 -6.66
CA ASN A 133 -7.52 2.89 -8.01
C ASN A 133 -6.14 2.54 -8.55
N PRO A 134 -5.83 1.26 -8.79
CA PRO A 134 -4.53 0.84 -9.31
C PRO A 134 -4.38 1.02 -10.83
N GLU A 135 -5.46 1.26 -11.55
CA GLU A 135 -5.47 1.29 -13.02
C GLU A 135 -5.23 2.72 -13.54
N PRO A 136 -4.03 3.04 -14.06
CA PRO A 136 -3.74 4.38 -14.59
C PRO A 136 -4.57 4.70 -15.84
N LEU A 137 -4.93 3.70 -16.65
CA LEU A 137 -5.73 3.88 -17.88
C LEU A 137 -7.22 4.09 -17.60
N ARG A 138 -7.66 4.04 -16.34
CA ARG A 138 -9.09 4.07 -15.96
C ARG A 138 -9.88 5.22 -16.59
N ARG A 139 -9.23 6.38 -16.81
CA ARG A 139 -9.87 7.57 -17.39
C ARG A 139 -10.10 7.47 -18.90
N VAL A 140 -9.30 6.66 -19.59
CA VAL A 140 -9.34 6.51 -21.05
C VAL A 140 -9.95 5.18 -21.47
N GLU A 141 -9.76 4.13 -20.66
CA GLU A 141 -10.36 2.81 -20.85
C GLU A 141 -10.94 2.31 -19.51
N PRO A 142 -12.27 2.36 -19.32
CA PRO A 142 -12.91 1.91 -18.10
C PRO A 142 -13.00 0.37 -17.99
N ASP A 143 -12.87 -0.37 -19.10
CA ASP A 143 -12.93 -1.83 -19.11
C ASP A 143 -11.58 -2.44 -18.70
N MET A 144 -11.56 -3.13 -17.56
CA MET A 144 -10.36 -3.78 -17.03
C MET A 144 -9.83 -4.89 -17.93
N ALA A 145 -10.68 -5.57 -18.71
CA ALA A 145 -10.24 -6.61 -19.63
C ALA A 145 -9.43 -5.98 -20.77
N LYS A 146 -9.92 -4.86 -21.31
CA LYS A 146 -9.22 -4.10 -22.35
C LYS A 146 -7.97 -3.41 -21.83
N ALA A 147 -8.03 -2.78 -20.65
CA ALA A 147 -6.86 -2.14 -20.04
C ALA A 147 -5.71 -3.14 -19.83
N ARG A 148 -6.01 -4.41 -19.49
CA ARG A 148 -4.99 -5.47 -19.41
C ARG A 148 -4.35 -5.81 -20.75
N ILE A 149 -5.11 -5.79 -21.84
CA ILE A 149 -4.59 -5.98 -23.19
C ILE A 149 -3.68 -4.82 -23.55
N LEU A 150 -4.12 -3.57 -23.32
CA LEU A 150 -3.31 -2.38 -23.54
C LEU A 150 -1.98 -2.41 -22.76
N HIS A 151 -2.01 -2.81 -21.49
CA HIS A 151 -0.79 -3.03 -20.70
C HIS A 151 0.10 -4.14 -21.27
N ALA A 152 -0.47 -5.23 -21.77
CA ALA A 152 0.27 -6.33 -22.37
C ALA A 152 0.96 -5.93 -23.69
N ASP A 153 0.31 -5.08 -24.48
CA ASP A 153 0.80 -4.57 -25.75
C ASP A 153 1.65 -3.30 -25.61
N ALA A 154 1.81 -2.79 -24.37
CA ALA A 154 2.39 -1.48 -24.06
C ALA A 154 1.74 -0.32 -24.85
N ASP A 155 0.44 -0.43 -25.15
CA ASP A 155 -0.34 0.59 -25.84
C ASP A 155 -0.89 1.63 -24.85
N TYR A 156 -0.12 2.71 -24.69
CA TYR A 156 -0.49 3.86 -23.85
C TYR A 156 -0.89 5.09 -24.66
N GLY A 157 -1.19 4.94 -25.96
CA GLY A 157 -1.50 6.04 -26.89
C GLY A 157 -2.62 6.96 -26.39
N GLN A 158 -3.68 6.38 -25.83
CA GLN A 158 -4.80 7.17 -25.30
C GLN A 158 -4.41 8.05 -24.11
N MET A 159 -3.48 7.60 -23.26
CA MET A 159 -2.98 8.40 -22.14
C MET A 159 -2.18 9.61 -22.65
N TRP A 160 -1.33 9.40 -23.67
CA TRP A 160 -0.59 10.49 -24.32
C TRP A 160 -1.52 11.52 -24.94
N LEU A 161 -2.61 11.07 -25.57
CA LEU A 161 -3.62 11.96 -26.16
C LEU A 161 -4.24 12.87 -25.09
N VAL A 162 -4.58 12.34 -23.91
CA VAL A 162 -5.12 13.13 -22.80
C VAL A 162 -4.11 14.19 -22.32
N LEU A 163 -2.84 13.83 -22.18
CA LEU A 163 -1.80 14.77 -21.77
C LEU A 163 -1.58 15.87 -22.82
N TYR A 164 -1.61 15.50 -24.11
CA TYR A 164 -1.48 16.45 -25.21
C TYR A 164 -2.69 17.40 -25.28
N GLU A 165 -3.90 16.90 -25.10
CA GLU A 165 -5.13 17.71 -25.05
C GLU A 165 -5.07 18.75 -23.94
N GLN A 166 -4.52 18.41 -22.76
CA GLN A 166 -4.32 19.37 -21.67
C GLN A 166 -3.35 20.49 -22.07
N LEU A 167 -2.23 20.14 -22.71
CA LEU A 167 -1.25 21.11 -23.17
C LEU A 167 -1.85 22.07 -24.21
N VAL A 168 -2.60 21.55 -25.19
CA VAL A 168 -3.24 22.37 -26.23
C VAL A 168 -4.32 23.28 -25.65
N ARG A 169 -5.16 22.78 -24.74
CA ARG A 169 -6.30 23.54 -24.19
C ARG A 169 -5.91 24.53 -23.11
N PHE A 170 -4.91 24.20 -22.28
CA PHE A 170 -4.61 24.95 -21.06
C PHE A 170 -3.17 25.47 -21.00
N GLY A 171 -2.30 25.11 -21.96
CA GLY A 171 -0.88 25.48 -21.94
C GLY A 171 -0.07 24.79 -20.84
N ARG A 172 -0.68 23.86 -20.09
CA ARG A 172 -0.07 23.14 -18.96
C ARG A 172 -0.81 21.85 -18.65
N TYR A 173 -0.16 20.93 -17.96
CA TYR A 173 -0.82 19.78 -17.37
C TYR A 173 -1.65 20.20 -16.15
N ILE A 174 -2.87 19.68 -16.04
CA ILE A 174 -3.84 20.09 -15.00
C ILE A 174 -4.05 19.02 -13.92
N GLN A 175 -3.45 17.84 -14.07
CA GLN A 175 -3.61 16.74 -13.13
C GLN A 175 -2.71 16.92 -11.90
N GLY A 176 -3.31 17.27 -10.76
CA GLY A 176 -2.57 17.56 -9.52
C GLY A 176 -2.19 16.35 -8.66
N ALA A 177 -2.77 15.17 -8.90
CA ALA A 177 -2.50 13.94 -8.14
C ALA A 177 -2.76 12.70 -9.00
N ALA A 178 -2.26 11.55 -8.54
CA ALA A 178 -2.31 10.27 -9.26
C ALA A 178 -1.84 10.44 -10.72
N TYR A 179 -0.73 11.17 -10.90
CA TYR A 179 -0.15 11.42 -12.21
C TYR A 179 0.50 10.13 -12.72
N PRO A 180 0.26 9.72 -13.98
CA PRO A 180 0.82 8.48 -14.52
C PRO A 180 2.34 8.57 -14.65
N VAL A 181 3.04 7.47 -14.38
CA VAL A 181 4.50 7.36 -14.55
C VAL A 181 4.82 6.10 -15.34
N MET A 182 5.87 6.16 -16.14
CA MET A 182 6.50 4.97 -16.73
C MET A 182 7.50 4.42 -15.70
N VAL A 183 7.42 3.12 -15.44
CA VAL A 183 8.28 2.39 -14.49
C VAL A 183 9.11 1.38 -15.25
#